data_AF-A0AAD7C809-F1
#
_entry.id   AF-A0AAD7C809-F1
#
_cell.length_a   1.000
_cell.length_b   1.000
_cell.length_c   1.000
_cell.angle_alpha   90.00
_cell.angle_beta   90.00
_cell.angle_gamma   90.00
#
_symmetry.space_group_name_H-M   'P 1'
#
loop_
_entity.id
_entity.type
_entity.pdbx_description
1 polymer ?
#
loop_
_entity_poly.entity_id
_entity_poly.type
_entity_poly.pdbx_seq_one_letter_code
_entity_poly.pdbx_strand_id
1 'polypeptide(L)'
;MTFDMGQKAPFRQVLPLFCTKVHQEPGSLRFCFDGKQVELTDTPLSLGMDQKETNVIDVTSIDQVPTIVQVPVVLYKVELAYSDWPKGES
;
A
#
# COMPACT_ATOMS: atom_id res chain seq x y z
N MET A 1 -5.00 7.32 -9.39
CA MET A 1 -4.09 8.35 -9.95
C MET A 1 -3.86 8.00 -11.41
N THR A 2 -3.85 8.99 -12.30
CA THR A 2 -3.71 8.76 -13.74
C THR A 2 -2.53 9.58 -14.28
N PHE A 3 -1.82 9.05 -15.27
CA PHE A 3 -0.72 9.72 -15.95
C PHE A 3 -0.92 9.62 -17.46
N ASP A 4 -0.80 10.75 -18.15
CA ASP A 4 -0.76 10.78 -19.59
C ASP A 4 0.69 10.64 -20.06
N MET A 5 0.96 9.71 -20.97
CA MET A 5 2.28 9.52 -21.55
C MET A 5 2.20 9.02 -22.98
N GLY A 6 3.22 9.33 -23.79
CA GLY A 6 3.31 8.86 -25.16
C GLY A 6 3.58 7.36 -25.24
N GLN A 7 3.07 6.69 -26.27
CA GLN A 7 3.20 5.22 -26.42
C GLN A 7 4.64 4.70 -26.50
N LYS A 8 5.58 5.55 -26.94
CA LYS A 8 7.02 5.26 -27.04
C LYS A 8 7.83 5.88 -25.90
N ALA A 9 7.17 6.63 -25.01
CA ALA A 9 7.84 7.24 -23.88
C ALA A 9 8.14 6.13 -22.84
N PRO A 10 9.35 6.09 -22.29
CA PRO A 10 9.71 5.09 -21.30
C PRO A 10 9.07 5.40 -19.93
N PHE A 11 8.71 4.35 -19.19
CA PHE A 11 8.09 4.46 -17.87
C PHE A 11 8.96 5.16 -16.82
N ARG A 12 10.28 5.30 -17.05
CA ARG A 12 11.18 6.14 -16.23
C ARG A 12 10.70 7.58 -16.04
N GLN A 13 9.83 8.09 -16.92
CA GLN A 13 9.27 9.44 -16.80
C GLN A 13 8.13 9.52 -15.77
N VAL A 14 7.38 8.44 -15.55
CA VAL A 14 6.14 8.46 -14.75
C VAL A 14 6.25 7.67 -13.44
N LEU A 15 6.96 6.54 -13.42
CA LEU A 15 7.03 5.68 -12.23
C LEU A 15 7.73 6.36 -11.03
N PRO A 16 8.86 7.08 -11.19
CA PRO A 16 9.45 7.82 -10.08
C PRO A 16 8.55 8.96 -9.55
N LEU A 17 7.78 9.58 -10.44
CA LEU A 17 6.79 10.61 -10.06
C LEU A 17 5.67 9.99 -9.22
N PHE A 18 5.24 8.78 -9.58
CA PHE A 18 4.27 8.03 -8.77
C PHE A 18 4.84 7.74 -7.37
N CYS A 19 6.03 7.16 -7.25
CA CYS A 19 6.67 6.87 -5.96
C CYS A 19 6.77 8.12 -5.08
N THR A 20 7.17 9.25 -5.66
CA THR A 20 7.25 10.55 -4.97
C THR A 20 5.89 11.01 -4.45
N LYS A 21 4.83 10.87 -5.25
CA LYS A 21 3.47 11.28 -4.86
C LYS A 21 2.85 10.39 -3.79
N VAL A 22 3.23 9.12 -3.71
CA VAL A 22 2.76 8.20 -2.66
C VAL A 22 3.72 8.11 -1.48
N HIS A 23 4.77 8.95 -1.46
CA HIS A 23 5.80 8.98 -0.42
C HIS A 23 6.46 7.60 -0.15
N GLN A 24 6.71 6.85 -1.22
CA GLN A 24 7.37 5.55 -1.18
C GLN A 24 8.75 5.62 -1.84
N GLU A 25 9.69 4.81 -1.36
CA GLU A 25 11.03 4.77 -1.93
C GLU A 25 11.02 4.12 -3.32
N PRO A 26 11.80 4.65 -4.29
CA PRO A 26 12.01 3.99 -5.57
C PRO A 26 12.73 2.65 -5.36
N GLY A 27 11.96 1.57 -5.32
CA GLY A 27 12.43 0.24 -4.96
C GLY A 27 11.49 -0.48 -4.01
N SER A 28 10.71 0.25 -3.19
CA SER A 28 9.74 -0.36 -2.27
C SER A 28 8.44 -0.80 -2.92
N LEU A 29 8.30 -0.53 -4.22
CA LEU A 29 7.13 -0.81 -5.04
C LEU A 29 7.53 -1.63 -6.27
N ARG A 30 6.73 -2.65 -6.58
CA ARG A 30 6.76 -3.40 -7.83
C ARG A 30 5.54 -3.00 -8.67
N PHE A 31 5.80 -2.64 -9.91
CA PHE A 31 4.78 -2.31 -10.89
C PHE A 31 4.56 -3.51 -11.81
N CYS A 32 3.31 -3.92 -11.98
CA CYS A 32 2.92 -5.04 -12.82
C CYS A 32 1.83 -4.64 -13.80
N PHE A 33 1.94 -5.08 -15.05
CA PHE A 33 0.90 -4.96 -16.05
C PHE A 33 0.62 -6.34 -16.62
N ASP A 34 -0.63 -6.79 -16.55
CA ASP A 34 -1.07 -8.12 -17.00
C ASP A 34 -0.18 -9.26 -16.47
N GLY A 35 0.17 -9.18 -15.18
CA GLY A 35 1.04 -10.14 -14.50
C GLY A 35 2.54 -10.05 -14.84
N LYS A 36 2.94 -9.18 -15.79
CA LYS A 36 4.35 -8.93 -16.12
C LYS A 36 4.89 -7.73 -15.35
N GLN A 37 6.09 -7.86 -14.78
CA GLN A 37 6.78 -6.73 -14.16
C GLN A 37 7.11 -5.64 -15.21
N VAL A 38 6.81 -4.40 -14.86
CA VAL A 38 7.09 -3.21 -15.68
C VAL A 38 8.46 -2.65 -15.31
N GLU A 39 9.36 -2.57 -16.29
CA GLU A 39 10.68 -1.97 -16.11
C GLU A 39 10.70 -0.48 -16.49
N LEU A 40 11.67 0.27 -15.96
CA LEU A 40 11.79 1.71 -16.25
C LEU A 40 12.06 2.00 -17.74
N THR A 41 12.65 1.05 -18.46
CA THR A 41 12.94 1.13 -19.91
C THR A 41 11.76 0.69 -20.77
N ASP A 42 10.76 0.02 -20.19
CA ASP A 42 9.58 -0.37 -20.93
C ASP A 42 8.78 0.86 -21.39
N THR A 43 7.99 0.65 -22.43
CA THR A 43 7.08 1.63 -23.01
C THR A 43 5.68 1.03 -23.07
N PRO A 44 4.61 1.84 -23.09
CA PRO A 44 3.26 1.32 -23.29
C PRO A 44 3.16 0.43 -24.54
N LEU A 45 3.86 0.80 -25.62
CA LEU A 45 3.92 0.00 -26.84
C LEU A 45 4.61 -1.37 -26.64
N SER A 46 5.73 -1.44 -25.91
CA SER A 46 6.43 -2.72 -25.68
C SER A 46 5.68 -3.66 -24.74
N LEU A 47 4.78 -3.13 -23.92
CA LEU A 47 3.89 -3.91 -23.06
C LEU A 47 2.54 -4.23 -23.72
N GLY A 48 2.28 -3.74 -24.94
CA GLY A 48 1.03 -4.01 -25.65
C GLY A 48 -0.19 -3.28 -25.05
N MET A 49 0.02 -2.17 -24.35
CA MET A 49 -1.08 -1.36 -23.80
C MET A 49 -1.95 -0.77 -24.91
N ASP A 50 -3.27 -0.81 -24.71
CA ASP A 50 -4.22 -0.26 -25.68
C ASP A 50 -4.12 1.27 -25.73
N GLN A 51 -4.19 1.86 -26.92
CA GLN A 51 -4.10 3.32 -27.12
C GLN A 51 -5.43 4.04 -26.96
N LYS A 52 -6.52 3.32 -27.12
CA LYS A 52 -7.88 3.85 -27.14
C LYS A 52 -8.55 3.74 -25.78
N GLU A 53 -7.94 2.98 -24.86
CA GLU A 53 -8.49 2.71 -23.54
C GLU A 53 -7.50 3.07 -22.42
N THR A 54 -8.04 3.23 -21.21
CA THR A 54 -7.23 3.43 -20.01
C THR A 54 -6.68 2.08 -19.55
N ASN A 55 -5.37 1.99 -19.43
CA ASN A 55 -4.69 0.79 -18.95
C ASN A 55 -4.41 0.93 -17.45
N VAL A 56 -4.48 -0.18 -16.71
CA VAL A 56 -4.25 -0.22 -15.26
C VAL A 56 -2.94 -0.95 -14.99
N ILE A 57 -2.05 -0.32 -14.21
CA ILE A 57 -0.82 -0.93 -13.70
C ILE A 57 -1.05 -1.23 -12.22
N ASP A 58 -0.88 -2.50 -11.84
CA ASP A 58 -0.93 -2.95 -10.46
C ASP A 58 0.34 -2.53 -9.73
N VAL A 59 0.19 -2.08 -8.48
CA VAL A 59 1.32 -1.65 -7.65
C VAL A 59 1.31 -2.43 -6.35
N THR A 60 2.39 -3.17 -6.10
CA THR A 60 2.56 -4.00 -4.91
C THR A 60 3.76 -3.51 -4.12
N SER A 61 3.61 -3.26 -2.82
CA SER A 61 4.77 -2.94 -1.99
C SER A 61 5.58 -4.21 -1.72
N ILE A 62 6.90 -4.12 -1.94
CA ILE A 62 7.83 -5.24 -1.73
C ILE A 62 8.60 -5.15 -0.41
N ASP A 63 8.59 -3.98 0.24
CA ASP A 63 9.28 -3.73 1.52
C ASP A 63 8.40 -3.99 2.74
N GLN A 64 7.14 -4.42 2.56
CA GLN A 64 6.32 -4.87 3.68
C GLN A 64 6.85 -6.22 4.19
N VAL A 65 7.92 -6.18 4.99
CA VAL A 65 8.03 -7.09 6.14
C VAL A 65 6.72 -6.88 6.90
N PRO A 66 5.95 -7.92 7.27
CA PRO A 66 4.78 -7.71 8.12
C PRO A 66 5.26 -7.08 9.42
N THR A 67 5.14 -5.77 9.55
CA THR A 67 5.52 -5.04 10.75
C THR A 67 4.56 -5.49 11.84
N ILE A 68 5.00 -6.43 12.67
CA ILE A 68 4.30 -6.78 13.91
C ILE A 68 4.42 -5.55 14.80
N VAL A 69 3.44 -4.66 14.72
CA VAL A 69 3.31 -3.54 15.64
C VAL A 69 2.90 -4.14 16.99
N GLN A 70 3.87 -4.34 17.88
CA GLN A 70 3.57 -4.67 19.27
C GLN A 70 2.96 -3.44 19.94
N VAL A 71 1.64 -3.46 20.11
CA VAL A 71 0.92 -2.43 20.86
C VAL A 71 0.98 -2.79 22.35
N PRO A 72 1.45 -1.91 23.25
CA PRO A 72 1.41 -2.21 24.67
C PRO A 72 -0.04 -2.24 25.16
N VAL A 73 -0.49 -3.42 25.58
CA VAL A 73 -1.77 -3.59 26.26
C VAL A 73 -1.58 -3.23 27.73
N VAL A 74 -2.19 -2.11 28.16
CA VAL A 74 -2.26 -1.77 29.59
C VAL A 74 -3.47 -2.50 30.17
N LEU A 75 -3.21 -3.57 30.93
CA LEU A 75 -4.22 -4.23 31.74
C LEU A 75 -4.42 -3.44 33.03
N TYR A 76 -5.55 -2.74 33.15
CA TYR A 76 -5.95 -2.20 34.45
C TYR A 76 -6.48 -3.33 35.31
N LYS A 77 -5.80 -3.60 36.43
CA LYS A 77 -6.32 -4.46 37.48
C LYS A 77 -7.43 -3.69 38.19
N VAL A 78 -8.69 -4.01 37.87
CA VAL A 78 -9.82 -3.59 38.72
C VAL A 78 -9.82 -4.51 39.92
N GLU A 79 -9.25 -4.04 41.04
CA GLU A 79 -9.47 -4.69 42.32
C GLU A 79 -10.91 -4.40 42.75
N LEU A 80 -11.79 -5.38 42.54
CA LEU A 80 -13.11 -5.39 43.14
C LEU A 80 -12.93 -5.47 44.66
N ALA A 81 -13.11 -4.34 45.36
CA ALA A 81 -13.34 -4.37 46.79
C ALA A 81 -14.68 -5.08 47.03
N TYR A 82 -14.60 -6.36 47.40
CA TYR A 82 -15.71 -7.15 47.93
C TYR A 82 -16.10 -6.57 49.31
N SER A 83 -16.77 -5.42 49.35
CA SER A 83 -17.30 -4.87 50.61
C SER A 83 -18.60 -4.07 50.49
N ASP A 84 -19.06 -3.69 49.29
CA ASP A 84 -20.32 -2.95 49.13
C ASP A 84 -21.46 -3.81 48.58
N TRP A 85 -21.68 -4.98 49.18
CA TRP A 85 -22.98 -5.66 49.06
C TRP A 85 -23.93 -5.07 50.11
N PRO A 86 -25.00 -4.34 49.74
CA PRO A 86 -26.01 -3.96 50.71
C PRO A 86 -26.66 -5.24 51.24
N LYS A 87 -26.44 -5.53 52.53
CA LYS A 87 -27.21 -6.57 53.24
C LYS A 87 -28.67 -6.16 53.16
N GLY A 88 -29.49 -7.07 52.64
CA GLY A 88 -30.93 -6.87 52.49
C GLY A 88 -31.58 -6.47 53.81
N GLU A 89 -32.48 -5.51 53.72
CA GLU A 89 -33.41 -5.18 54.78
C GLU A 89 -34.61 -6.13 54.64
N SER A 90 -34.97 -6.80 55.74
CA SER A 90 -36.18 -7.62 55.89
C SER A 90 -37.40 -6.76 56.19
#